data_AF-A0A4R2T4C7-F1
#
_entry.id   AF-A0A4R2T4C7-F1
#
_cell.length_a   1.000
_cell.length_b   1.000
_cell.length_c   1.000
_cell.angle_alpha   90.00
_cell.angle_beta   90.00
_cell.angle_gamma   90.00
#
_symmetry.space_group_name_H-M   'P 1'
#
loop_
_entity.id
_entity.type
_entity.pdbx_description
1 polymer ?
#
loop_
_entity_poly.entity_id
_entity_poly.type
_entity_poly.pdbx_seq_one_letter_code
_entity_poly.pdbx_strand_id
1 'polypeptide(L)'
;MNWCSSSNYGYTLKVNYKANPRKYGYPLRSSTEWKIQYNKRTSVERLNSRLNESLNVDNIRSKGIKKAKIHVLLNCISLIAGTIALNSSKKLKNVA
;
A
#
# COMPACT_ATOMS: atom_id res chain seq x y z
N MET A 1 -21.73 24.83 -36.99
CA MET A 1 -20.55 24.18 -36.37
C MET A 1 -21.08 23.18 -35.34
N ASN A 2 -21.12 21.89 -35.65
CA ASN A 2 -21.64 20.89 -34.70
C ASN A 2 -20.63 20.67 -33.57
N TRP A 3 -21.07 20.91 -32.34
CA TRP A 3 -20.28 20.77 -31.11
C TRP A 3 -19.83 19.32 -30.86
N CYS A 4 -20.58 18.34 -31.36
CA CYS A 4 -20.38 16.93 -31.09
C CYS A 4 -19.93 16.15 -32.33
N SER A 5 -19.06 15.16 -32.08
CA SER A 5 -18.75 14.09 -33.04
C SER A 5 -20.02 13.33 -33.43
N SER A 6 -20.16 12.97 -34.70
CA SER A 6 -21.27 12.16 -35.24
C SER A 6 -21.20 10.67 -34.87
N SER A 7 -20.14 10.25 -34.17
CA SER A 7 -20.01 8.87 -33.72
C SER A 7 -21.01 8.55 -32.61
N ASN A 8 -21.54 7.32 -32.60
CA ASN A 8 -22.44 6.82 -31.56
C ASN A 8 -21.82 6.86 -30.15
N TYR A 9 -20.49 6.85 -30.04
CA TYR A 9 -19.75 6.88 -28.78
C TYR A 9 -19.12 8.26 -28.50
N GLY A 10 -19.45 9.29 -29.29
CA GLY A 10 -18.95 10.65 -29.13
C GLY A 10 -17.51 10.85 -29.63
N TYR A 11 -16.83 11.87 -29.09
CA TYR A 11 -15.44 12.21 -29.43
C TYR A 11 -14.46 11.40 -28.59
N THR A 12 -13.52 10.69 -29.23
CA THR A 12 -12.48 9.91 -28.55
C THR A 12 -11.10 10.52 -28.78
N LEU A 13 -10.47 11.04 -27.71
CA LEU A 13 -9.11 11.56 -27.75
C LEU A 13 -8.13 10.50 -27.23
N LYS A 14 -7.23 10.01 -28.11
CA LYS A 14 -6.09 9.20 -27.69
C LYS A 14 -5.00 10.13 -27.14
N VAL A 15 -4.74 10.04 -25.84
CA VAL A 15 -3.72 10.84 -25.17
C VAL A 15 -2.52 9.98 -24.81
N ASN A 16 -1.32 10.47 -25.12
CA ASN A 16 -0.08 9.85 -24.66
C ASN A 16 0.15 10.21 -23.18
N TYR A 17 -0.15 9.28 -22.27
CA TYR A 17 -0.01 9.48 -20.83
C TYR A 17 1.45 9.76 -20.41
N LYS A 18 2.45 9.36 -21.21
CA LYS A 18 3.87 9.61 -20.93
C LYS A 18 4.29 11.05 -21.17
N ALA A 19 3.56 11.79 -22.01
CA ALA A 19 3.91 13.17 -22.35
C ALA A 19 3.76 14.12 -21.17
N ASN A 20 2.80 13.86 -20.27
CA ASN A 20 2.64 14.65 -19.05
C ASN A 20 2.13 13.78 -17.88
N PRO A 21 3.04 13.24 -17.06
CA PRO A 21 2.68 12.40 -15.92
C PRO A 21 1.84 13.11 -14.85
N ARG A 22 1.87 14.45 -14.79
CA ARG A 22 1.02 15.22 -13.85
C ARG A 22 -0.44 15.24 -14.27
N LYS A 23 -0.71 15.20 -15.58
CA LYS A 23 -2.07 15.17 -16.13
C LYS A 23 -2.64 13.76 -16.14
N TYR A 24 -1.81 12.76 -16.47
CA TYR A 24 -2.21 11.36 -16.54
C TYR A 24 -1.24 10.51 -15.72
N GLY A 25 -1.66 10.13 -14.51
CA GLY A 25 -0.87 9.25 -13.65
C GLY A 25 -0.76 7.84 -14.23
N TYR A 26 0.40 7.22 -14.08
CA TYR A 26 0.63 5.81 -14.39
C TYR A 26 0.85 5.01 -13.10
N PRO A 27 0.21 3.84 -12.91
CA PRO A 27 -0.80 3.23 -13.78
C PRO A 27 -2.12 4.02 -13.80
N LEU A 28 -2.82 3.98 -14.93
CA LEU A 28 -4.09 4.70 -15.12
C LEU A 28 -5.10 4.30 -14.04
N ARG A 29 -5.79 5.28 -13.46
CA ARG A 29 -6.78 5.02 -12.41
C ARG A 29 -7.87 4.09 -12.94
N SER A 30 -8.31 3.16 -12.09
CA SER A 30 -9.28 2.10 -12.42
C SER A 30 -8.78 1.03 -13.40
N SER A 31 -7.52 1.09 -13.86
CA SER A 31 -6.92 -0.05 -14.56
C SER A 31 -6.73 -1.24 -13.61
N THR A 32 -6.63 -2.44 -14.18
CA THR A 32 -6.34 -3.67 -13.42
C THR A 32 -5.01 -3.55 -12.67
N GLU A 33 -3.98 -3.03 -13.34
CA GLU A 33 -2.66 -2.78 -12.74
C GLU A 33 -2.75 -1.82 -11.56
N TRP A 34 -3.46 -0.71 -11.73
CA TRP A 34 -3.67 0.27 -10.66
C TRP A 34 -4.38 -0.36 -9.48
N LYS A 35 -5.43 -1.15 -9.72
CA LYS A 35 -6.18 -1.84 -8.66
C LYS A 35 -5.31 -2.84 -7.90
N ILE A 36 -4.46 -3.60 -8.60
CA ILE A 36 -3.51 -4.54 -7.98
C ILE A 36 -2.54 -3.79 -7.06
N GLN A 37 -1.95 -2.69 -7.52
CA GLN A 37 -1.01 -1.91 -6.69
C GLN A 37 -1.73 -1.21 -5.53
N TYR A 38 -2.92 -0.66 -5.78
CA TYR A 38 -3.72 0.00 -4.75
C TYR A 38 -4.13 -0.99 -3.64
N ASN A 39 -4.50 -2.22 -3.99
CA ASN A 39 -4.83 -3.26 -3.02
C ASN A 39 -3.65 -3.63 -2.09
N LYS A 40 -2.40 -3.49 -2.55
CA LYS A 40 -1.21 -3.69 -1.70
C LYS A 40 -1.06 -2.58 -0.66
N ARG A 41 -1.60 -1.38 -0.89
CA ARG A 41 -1.54 -0.28 0.08
C ARG A 41 -2.24 -0.64 1.39
N THR A 42 -3.39 -1.31 1.30
CA THR A 42 -4.20 -1.67 2.46
C THR A 42 -3.46 -2.56 3.46
N SER A 43 -2.57 -3.46 2.98
CA SER A 43 -1.76 -4.28 3.90
C SER A 43 -0.73 -3.44 4.66
N VAL A 44 -0.12 -2.45 4.00
CA VAL A 44 0.82 -1.51 4.61
C VAL A 44 0.10 -0.61 5.63
N GLU A 45 -1.08 -0.09 5.30
CA GLU A 45 -1.88 0.74 6.22
C GLU A 45 -2.24 -0.01 7.50
N ARG A 46 -2.65 -1.28 7.38
CA ARG A 46 -2.93 -2.14 8.55
C ARG A 46 -1.68 -2.42 9.38
N LEU A 47 -0.53 -2.64 8.75
CA LEU A 47 0.73 -2.83 9.46
C LEU A 47 1.09 -1.56 10.25
N ASN A 48 0.93 -0.38 9.64
CA ASN A 48 1.27 0.89 10.28
C ASN A 48 0.35 1.18 11.48
N SER A 49 -0.96 0.95 11.36
CA SER A 49 -1.88 1.04 12.50
C SER A 49 -1.49 0.10 13.63
N ARG A 50 -1.11 -1.16 13.33
CA ARG A 50 -0.60 -2.10 14.36
C ARG A 50 0.68 -1.62 15.02
N LEU A 51 1.62 -1.08 14.26
CA LEU A 51 2.87 -0.54 14.81
C LEU A 51 2.60 0.63 15.76
N ASN A 52 1.67 1.50 15.41
CA ASN A 52 1.30 2.65 16.24
C ASN A 52 0.52 2.23 17.48
N GLU A 53 -0.55 1.45 17.32
CA GLU A 53 -1.47 1.08 18.41
C GLU A 53 -0.90 -0.02 19.32
N SER A 54 -0.36 -1.10 18.76
CA SER A 54 0.07 -2.27 19.54
C SER A 54 1.53 -2.20 20.00
N LEU A 55 2.39 -1.54 19.22
CA LEU A 55 3.84 -1.45 19.48
C LEU A 55 4.29 -0.02 19.86
N ASN A 56 3.32 0.87 20.11
CA ASN A 56 3.48 2.19 20.72
C ASN A 56 4.55 3.06 20.04
N VAL A 57 4.68 2.94 18.71
CA VAL A 57 5.66 3.69 17.91
C VAL A 57 5.43 5.19 17.99
N ASP A 58 4.19 5.64 18.22
CA ASP A 58 3.85 7.06 18.35
C ASP A 58 4.34 7.69 19.67
N ASN A 59 4.65 6.89 20.68
CA ASN A 59 5.08 7.36 22.01
C ASN A 59 6.54 7.03 22.31
N ILE A 60 7.42 7.24 21.33
CA ILE A 60 8.87 7.09 21.53
C ILE A 60 9.38 8.28 22.34
N ARG A 61 9.77 8.02 23.60
CA ARG A 61 10.32 9.05 24.50
C ARG A 61 11.79 9.36 24.26
N SER A 62 12.50 8.52 23.48
CA SER A 62 13.91 8.73 23.19
C SER A 62 14.12 9.79 22.10
N LYS A 63 14.88 10.85 22.41
CA LYS A 63 15.25 11.88 21.43
C LYS A 63 16.29 11.35 20.42
N GLY A 64 16.04 11.56 19.13
CA GLY A 64 17.01 11.34 18.05
C GLY A 64 16.58 10.30 17.01
N ILE A 65 16.75 10.64 15.72
CA ILE A 65 16.27 9.82 14.60
C ILE A 65 16.90 8.42 14.53
N LYS A 66 18.16 8.28 14.94
CA LYS A 66 18.84 6.98 15.00
C LYS A 66 18.18 6.03 15.99
N LYS A 67 17.81 6.53 17.18
CA LYS A 67 17.16 5.74 18.23
C LYS A 67 15.73 5.36 17.83
N ALA A 68 14.97 6.32 17.29
CA ALA A 68 13.64 6.05 16.74
C ALA A 68 13.68 4.99 15.64
N LYS A 69 14.66 5.07 14.72
CA LYS A 69 14.84 4.08 13.65
C LYS A 69 15.11 2.67 14.19
N ILE A 70 15.96 2.53 15.21
CA ILE A 70 16.24 1.24 15.84
C ILE A 70 14.99 0.70 16.54
N HIS A 71 14.24 1.53 17.26
CA HIS A 71 13.01 1.13 17.94
C HIS A 71 11.97 0.57 16.96
N VAL A 72 11.71 1.29 15.87
CA VAL A 72 10.80 0.84 14.80
C VAL A 72 11.31 -0.44 14.15
N LEU A 73 12.61 -0.57 13.91
CA LEU A 73 13.20 -1.76 13.33
C LEU A 73 12.99 -3.00 14.21
N LEU A 74 13.23 -2.88 15.52
CA LEU A 74 13.00 -3.97 16.48
C LEU A 74 11.53 -4.38 16.52
N ASN A 75 10.62 -3.41 16.50
CA ASN A 75 9.17 -3.65 16.43
C ASN A 75 8.77 -4.42 15.16
N CYS A 76 9.34 -4.07 14.00
CA CYS A 76 9.10 -4.79 12.75
C CYS A 76 9.61 -6.24 12.82
N ILE A 77 10.82 -6.47 13.35
CA ILE A 77 11.39 -7.82 13.52
C ILE A 77 10.50 -8.66 14.43
N SER A 78 10.06 -8.10 15.56
CA SER A 78 9.15 -8.77 16.50
C SER A 78 7.83 -9.18 15.83
N LEU A 79 7.23 -8.28 15.04
CA LEU A 79 5.96 -8.53 14.36
C LEU A 79 6.08 -9.64 13.30
N ILE A 80 7.21 -9.68 12.57
CA ILE A 80 7.49 -10.74 11.60
C ILE A 80 7.70 -12.08 12.33
N ALA A 81 8.52 -12.10 13.38
CA ALA A 81 8.78 -13.31 14.16
C ALA A 81 7.49 -13.88 14.78
N GLY A 82 6.65 -13.01 15.36
CA GLY A 82 5.35 -13.40 15.89
C GLY A 82 4.41 -13.97 14.81
N THR A 83 4.41 -13.38 13.61
CA THR A 83 3.61 -13.89 12.49
C THR A 83 4.08 -15.28 12.04
N ILE A 84 5.40 -15.49 11.94
CA ILE A 84 5.98 -16.81 11.62
C ILE A 84 5.58 -17.84 12.68
N ALA A 85 5.73 -17.51 13.96
CA ALA A 85 5.39 -18.42 15.07
C ALA A 85 3.91 -18.82 15.07
N LEU A 86 3.00 -17.89 14.82
CA LEU A 86 1.55 -18.15 14.72
C LEU A 86 1.22 -19.03 13.51
N ASN A 87 1.85 -18.77 12.37
CA ASN A 87 1.63 -19.55 11.15
C ASN A 87 2.17 -20.98 11.30
N SER A 88 3.35 -21.16 11.92
CA SER A 88 3.90 -22.47 12.25
C SER A 88 2.99 -23.24 13.22
N SER A 89 2.48 -22.58 14.26
CA SER A 89 1.53 -23.18 15.20
C SER A 89 0.21 -23.58 14.54
N LYS A 90 -0.33 -22.76 13.64
CA LYS A 90 -1.54 -23.11 12.86
C LYS A 90 -1.30 -24.31 11.94
N LYS A 91 -0.13 -24.38 11.30
CA LYS A 91 0.22 -25.52 10.44
C LYS A 91 0.23 -26.82 11.24
N LEU A 92 0.80 -26.82 12.45
CA LEU A 92 0.80 -28.00 13.33
C LEU A 92 -0.62 -28.43 13.73
N LYS A 93 -1.50 -27.48 14.08
CA LYS A 93 -2.89 -27.76 14.45
C LYS A 93 -3.78 -28.29 13.33
N ASN A 94 -3.43 -28.05 12.07
CA ASN A 94 -4.18 -28.55 10.92
C ASN A 94 -3.71 -29.95 10.46
N VAL A 95 -2.59 -30.44 10.97
CA VAL A 95 -2.00 -31.75 10.63
C VAL A 95 -2.32 -32.81 11.69
N ALA A 96 -2.56 -32.38 12.94
CA ALA A 96 -3.12 -33.21 14.01
C ALA A 96 -4.64 -33.29 13.89
#